data_AF-A0AAU3SYN8-F1
#
_entry.id   AF-A0AAU3SYN8-F1
#
_cell.length_a   1.000
_cell.length_b   1.000
_cell.length_c   1.000
_cell.angle_alpha   90.00
_cell.angle_beta   90.00
_cell.angle_gamma   90.00
#
_symmetry.space_group_name_H-M   'P 1'
#
loop_
_entity.id
_entity.type
_entity.pdbx_description
1 polymer ?
#
loop_
_entity_poly.entity_id
_entity_poly.type
_entity_poly.pdbx_seq_one_letter_code
_entity_poly.pdbx_strand_id
1 'polypeptide(L)'
;MRFFSVEGREYAALTVLGSDDFDALEVVEMTAAGRGALLLEFRMDEETATLVHLGAEVGIPLLRASLEIFRTDFLEPRRAAGLPLPPW
;
A
#
# COMPACT_ATOMS: atom_id res chain seq x y z
N MET A 1 -4.27 -4.00 8.45
CA MET A 1 -4.94 -4.28 7.17
C MET A 1 -6.20 -3.42 7.08
N ARG A 2 -6.46 -2.85 5.91
CA ARG A 2 -7.63 -2.02 5.60
C ARG A 2 -8.35 -2.53 4.36
N PHE A 3 -9.66 -2.68 4.44
CA PHE A 3 -10.50 -2.98 3.28
C PHE A 3 -11.04 -1.70 2.65
N PHE A 4 -11.20 -1.71 1.34
CA PHE A 4 -11.78 -0.61 0.59
C PHE A 4 -12.35 -1.10 -0.74
N SER A 5 -13.21 -0.30 -1.36
CA SER A 5 -13.84 -0.64 -2.64
C SER A 5 -13.55 0.44 -3.67
N VAL A 6 -13.30 0.02 -4.90
CA VAL A 6 -13.12 0.90 -6.06
C VAL A 6 -13.91 0.31 -7.22
N GLU A 7 -14.80 1.10 -7.81
CA GLU A 7 -15.60 0.72 -8.98
C GLU A 7 -16.35 -0.63 -8.81
N GLY A 8 -16.85 -0.88 -7.60
CA GLY A 8 -17.61 -2.09 -7.27
C GLY A 8 -16.77 -3.35 -7.01
N ARG A 9 -15.44 -3.25 -7.04
CA ARG A 9 -14.52 -4.33 -6.64
C ARG A 9 -13.98 -4.06 -5.25
N GLU A 10 -13.76 -5.13 -4.48
CA GLU A 10 -13.20 -5.05 -3.14
C GLU A 10 -11.70 -5.32 -3.14
N TYR A 11 -10.98 -4.57 -2.31
CA TYR A 11 -9.54 -4.64 -2.17
C TYR A 11 -9.15 -4.62 -0.71
N ALA A 12 -7.96 -5.14 -0.42
CA ALA A 12 -7.33 -5.02 0.89
C ALA A 12 -5.95 -4.37 0.73
N ALA A 13 -5.68 -3.38 1.57
CA ALA A 13 -4.37 -2.80 1.77
C ALA A 13 -3.75 -3.39 3.04
N LEU A 14 -2.61 -4.04 2.90
CA LEU A 14 -1.89 -4.72 3.97
C LEU A 14 -0.60 -3.98 4.25
N THR A 15 -0.50 -3.41 5.44
CA THR A 15 0.75 -2.89 5.97
C THR A 15 1.62 -4.07 6.42
N VAL A 16 2.79 -4.19 5.80
CA VAL A 16 3.81 -5.18 6.14
C VAL A 16 4.93 -4.42 6.84
N LEU A 17 5.11 -4.68 8.13
CA LEU A 17 6.11 -4.02 8.97
C LEU A 17 7.23 -5.01 9.31
N GLY A 18 8.47 -4.53 9.29
CA GLY A 18 9.63 -5.28 9.80
C GLY A 18 10.15 -6.36 8.86
N SER A 19 10.13 -6.13 7.55
CA SER A 19 11.14 -6.79 6.71
C SER A 19 12.49 -6.12 7.01
N ASP A 20 13.58 -6.88 7.03
CA ASP A 20 14.88 -6.38 7.50
C ASP A 20 15.39 -5.16 6.68
N ASP A 21 14.83 -4.93 5.48
CA ASP A 21 15.27 -3.89 4.55
C ASP A 21 14.24 -2.79 4.26
N PHE A 22 12.93 -3.02 4.45
CA PHE A 22 11.88 -2.05 4.13
C PHE A 22 10.55 -2.34 4.84
N ASP A 23 9.72 -1.31 4.97
CA ASP A 23 8.30 -1.46 5.28
C ASP A 23 7.48 -1.30 3.99
N ALA A 24 6.35 -1.99 3.89
CA ALA A 24 5.54 -1.98 2.68
C ALA A 24 4.04 -1.81 2.92
N LEU A 25 3.36 -1.28 1.90
CA LEU A 25 1.92 -1.39 1.72
C LEU A 25 1.63 -2.23 0.47
N GLU A 26 1.07 -3.40 0.68
CA GLU A 26 0.60 -4.28 -0.38
C GLU A 26 -0.90 -4.07 -0.62
N VAL A 27 -1.32 -4.00 -1.89
CA VAL A 27 -2.74 -3.96 -2.26
C VAL A 27 -3.06 -5.20 -3.06
N VAL A 28 -4.14 -5.86 -2.67
CA VAL A 28 -4.64 -7.09 -3.31
C VAL A 28 -6.13 -6.95 -3.59
N GLU A 29 -6.60 -7.63 -4.62
CA GLU A 29 -8.04 -7.79 -4.82
C GLU A 29 -8.61 -8.84 -3.86
N MET A 30 -9.80 -8.58 -3.33
CA MET A 30 -10.58 -9.54 -2.59
C MET A 30 -11.57 -10.22 -3.52
N THR A 31 -11.53 -11.54 -3.54
CA THR A 31 -12.42 -12.39 -4.35
C THR A 31 -13.27 -13.27 -3.44
N ALA A 32 -14.27 -13.95 -4.01
CA ALA A 32 -15.06 -14.94 -3.27
C ALA A 32 -14.21 -16.09 -2.69
N ALA A 33 -13.05 -16.38 -3.28
CA ALA A 33 -12.09 -17.37 -2.78
C ALA A 33 -11.13 -16.82 -1.71
N GLY A 34 -11.23 -15.52 -1.38
CA GLY A 34 -10.35 -14.83 -0.44
C GLY A 34 -9.38 -13.86 -1.15
N ARG A 35 -8.20 -13.69 -0.55
CA ARG A 35 -7.15 -12.79 -1.05
C ARG A 35 -6.65 -13.24 -2.41
N GLY A 36 -6.76 -12.37 -3.40
CA GLY A 36 -6.23 -12.54 -4.74
C GLY A 36 -4.73 -12.20 -4.83
N ALA A 37 -4.27 -11.98 -6.06
CA ALA A 37 -2.89 -11.63 -6.34
C ALA A 37 -2.52 -10.21 -5.87
N LEU A 38 -1.22 -9.99 -5.72
CA LEU A 38 -0.64 -8.67 -5.46
C LEU A 38 -0.83 -7.75 -6.68
N LEU A 39 -1.47 -6.61 -6.44
CA LEU A 39 -1.74 -5.59 -7.45
C LEU A 39 -0.81 -4.39 -7.35
N LEU A 40 -0.54 -3.93 -6.13
CA LEU A 40 0.37 -2.81 -5.87
C LEU A 40 1.26 -3.14 -4.69
N GLU A 41 2.51 -2.69 -4.74
CA GLU A 41 3.41 -2.70 -3.60
C GLU A 41 4.13 -1.36 -3.52
N PHE A 42 3.84 -0.61 -2.46
CA PHE A 42 4.63 0.55 -2.07
C PHE A 42 5.66 0.11 -1.05
N ARG A 43 6.95 0.31 -1.32
CA ARG A 43 8.03 0.10 -0.37
C ARG A 43 8.55 1.41 0.13
N MET A 44 8.94 1.44 1.40
CA MET A 44 9.54 2.59 2.03
C MET A 44 10.61 2.15 3.01
N ASP A 45 11.75 2.80 2.91
CA ASP A 45 12.85 2.72 3.86
C ASP A 45 13.25 4.14 4.29
N GLU A 46 14.39 4.29 4.94
CA GLU A 46 14.89 5.61 5.38
C GLU A 46 15.44 6.47 4.24
N GLU A 47 15.58 5.92 3.03
CA GLU A 47 16.18 6.59 1.87
C GLU A 47 15.14 6.90 0.78
N THR A 48 14.17 6.02 0.56
CA THR A 48 13.22 6.10 -0.56
C THR A 48 11.80 5.68 -0.18
N ALA A 49 10.83 6.16 -0.96
CA ALA A 49 9.46 5.63 -1.01
C ALA A 49 9.08 5.36 -2.47
N THR A 50 8.91 4.09 -2.84
CA THR A 50 8.78 3.67 -4.24
C THR A 50 7.59 2.75 -4.46
N LEU A 51 6.94 2.90 -5.61
CA LEU A 51 6.00 1.91 -6.12
C LEU A 51 6.80 0.86 -6.90
N VAL A 52 6.98 -0.32 -6.32
CA VAL A 52 7.86 -1.36 -6.88
C VAL A 52 7.11 -2.42 -7.69
N HIS A 53 5.81 -2.55 -7.47
CA HIS A 53 4.95 -3.46 -8.22
C HIS A 53 3.66 -2.75 -8.65
N LEU A 54 3.29 -2.96 -9.91
CA LEU A 54 2.06 -2.44 -10.52
C LEU A 54 1.49 -3.51 -11.47
N GLY A 55 0.42 -4.17 -11.05
CA GLY A 55 -0.33 -5.14 -11.86
C GLY A 55 -0.96 -4.47 -13.09
N ALA A 56 -1.11 -5.23 -14.18
CA ALA A 56 -1.63 -4.73 -15.45
C ALA A 56 -3.11 -4.28 -15.36
N GLU A 57 -3.83 -4.82 -14.41
CA GLU A 57 -5.23 -4.54 -14.08
C GLU A 57 -5.42 -3.26 -13.24
N VAL A 58 -4.33 -2.61 -12.81
CA VAL A 58 -4.42 -1.41 -11.99
C VAL A 58 -4.74 -0.18 -12.86
N GLY A 59 -5.98 0.28 -12.76
CA GLY A 59 -6.40 1.57 -13.27
C GLY A 59 -6.03 2.75 -12.35
N ILE A 60 -6.12 3.97 -12.88
CA ILE A 60 -5.94 5.22 -12.13
C ILE A 60 -6.81 5.31 -10.87
N PRO A 61 -8.10 4.89 -10.87
CA PRO A 61 -8.92 4.97 -9.66
C PRO A 61 -8.37 4.15 -8.50
N LEU A 62 -7.93 2.92 -8.76
CA LEU A 62 -7.33 2.05 -7.76
C LEU A 62 -6.01 2.65 -7.26
N LEU A 63 -5.14 3.10 -8.17
CA LEU A 63 -3.87 3.72 -7.81
C LEU A 63 -4.06 4.94 -6.89
N ARG A 64 -5.04 5.81 -7.19
CA ARG A 64 -5.36 6.98 -6.35
C ARG A 64 -5.84 6.56 -4.96
N ALA A 65 -6.78 5.61 -4.88
CA ALA A 65 -7.27 5.12 -3.59
C ALA A 65 -6.15 4.51 -2.75
N SER A 66 -5.26 3.75 -3.38
CA SER A 66 -4.12 3.13 -2.71
C SER A 66 -3.08 4.16 -2.24
N LEU A 67 -2.82 5.22 -3.01
CA LEU A 67 -1.95 6.33 -2.59
C LEU A 67 -2.51 7.08 -1.38
N GLU A 68 -3.82 7.30 -1.34
CA GLU A 68 -4.47 7.91 -0.17
C GLU A 68 -4.33 7.03 1.07
N ILE A 69 -4.53 5.71 0.94
CA ILE A 69 -4.33 4.77 2.04
C ILE A 69 -2.86 4.72 2.48
N PHE A 70 -1.91 4.71 1.54
CA PHE A 70 -0.48 4.81 1.86
C PHE A 70 -0.18 6.08 2.66
N ARG A 71 -0.75 7.22 2.26
CA ARG A 71 -0.59 8.47 3.00
C ARG A 71 -1.17 8.36 4.42
N THR A 72 -2.45 7.99 4.56
CA THR A 72 -3.18 8.09 5.83
C THR A 72 -2.84 6.98 6.81
N ASP A 73 -2.61 5.76 6.32
CA ASP A 73 -2.50 4.58 7.17
C ASP A 73 -1.05 4.14 7.36
N PHE A 74 -0.12 4.72 6.61
CA PHE A 74 1.29 4.35 6.66
C PHE A 74 2.22 5.56 6.87
N LEU A 75 2.16 6.59 6.03
CA LEU A 75 3.07 7.73 6.12
C LEU A 75 2.76 8.67 7.31
N GLU A 76 1.51 9.08 7.46
CA GLU A 76 1.09 10.02 8.50
C GLU A 76 1.28 9.50 9.94
N PRO A 77 0.95 8.24 10.26
CA PRO A 77 1.19 7.69 11.59
C PRO A 77 2.69 7.65 11.95
N ARG A 78 3.55 7.29 11.00
CA ARG A 78 5.01 7.28 11.22
C ARG A 78 5.56 8.68 11.46
N ARG A 79 5.10 9.66 10.67
CA ARG A 79 5.42 11.07 10.87
C ARG A 79 5.02 11.54 12.26
N ALA A 80 3.80 11.22 12.69
CA ALA A 80 3.30 11.60 14.01
C ALA A 80 4.08 10.93 15.17
N ALA A 81 4.57 9.70 14.94
CA ALA A 81 5.40 8.97 15.89
C ALA A 81 6.89 9.39 15.88
N GLY A 82 7.30 10.31 15.00
CA GLY A 82 8.69 10.74 14.87
C GLY A 82 9.62 9.64 14.34
N LEU A 83 9.07 8.65 13.63
CA LEU A 83 9.87 7.60 13.01
C LEU A 83 10.63 8.14 11.79
N PRO A 84 11.77 7.54 11.43
CA PRO A 84 12.49 7.87 10.20
C PRO A 84 11.56 7.83 8.98
N LEU A 85 11.73 8.82 8.11
CA LEU A 85 11.05 8.95 6.84
C LEU A 85 12.10 9.24 5.77
N PRO A 86 11.90 8.75 4.54
CA PRO A 86 12.81 9.07 3.46
C PRO A 86 12.86 10.57 3.23
N PRO A 87 14.01 11.12 2.84
CA PRO A 87 14.19 12.54 2.56
C PRO A 87 13.48 13.00 1.28
N TRP A 88 12.52 12.22 0.75
CA TRP A 88 11.79 12.24 -0.54
C TRP A 88 12.58 11.84 -1.80
#